data_AF-A0A8T5DRK6-F1
#
_entry.id   AF-A0A8T5DRK6-F1
#
_cell.length_a   1.000
_cell.length_b   1.000
_cell.length_c   1.000
_cell.angle_alpha   90.00
_cell.angle_beta   90.00
_cell.angle_gamma   90.00
#
_symmetry.space_group_name_H-M   'P 1'
#
loop_
_entity.id
_entity.type
_entity.pdbx_description
1 polymer ?
#
loop_
_entity_poly.entity_id
_entity_poly.type
_entity_poly.pdbx_seq_one_letter_code
_entity_poly.pdbx_strand_id
1 'polypeptide(L)'
;MMPTDHCPKCNPDDPCGNGHVYVVQLKSDSKISKGFLYVGKTGKSVEQRFHDNLTRKTGEIVTLNEAKRIGEDKMWKYNTGSAKLIRSSYKKHRPDLEYYKRNPIIRYDNDVRLNAAEVNLAEDLRKRGWTVRQA
;
A
#
# COMPACT_ATOMS: atom_id res chain seq x y z
N MET A 1 14.05 -1.56 -19.42
CA MET A 1 13.02 -1.99 -18.45
C MET A 1 12.22 -0.77 -18.04
N MET A 2 10.89 -0.88 -17.93
CA MET A 2 10.04 0.25 -17.54
C MET A 2 9.91 0.30 -16.01
N PRO A 3 10.07 1.47 -15.38
CA PRO A 3 9.83 1.61 -13.95
C PRO A 3 8.40 1.27 -13.59
N THR A 4 8.17 0.84 -12.35
CA THR A 4 6.80 0.64 -11.89
C THR A 4 6.10 1.98 -11.61
N ASP A 5 4.77 1.96 -11.61
CA ASP A 5 3.93 3.12 -11.27
C ASP A 5 4.16 3.63 -9.84
N HIS A 6 4.89 2.87 -9.02
CA HIS A 6 5.08 3.12 -7.60
C HIS A 6 6.48 3.60 -7.26
N CYS A 7 7.49 3.32 -8.08
CA CYS A 7 8.86 3.74 -7.85
C CYS A 7 9.65 3.81 -9.15
N PRO A 8 10.27 4.98 -9.48
CA PRO A 8 11.05 5.14 -10.71
C PRO A 8 12.32 4.27 -10.75
N LYS A 9 12.74 3.71 -9.61
CA LYS A 9 13.92 2.84 -9.49
C LYS A 9 13.58 1.36 -9.34
N CYS A 10 12.31 0.98 -9.17
CA CYS A 10 11.92 -0.43 -9.14
C CYS A 10 11.58 -0.89 -10.54
N ASN A 11 12.00 -2.11 -10.86
CA ASN A 11 11.47 -2.88 -11.97
C ASN A 11 10.69 -4.10 -11.41
N PRO A 12 9.76 -4.69 -12.17
CA PRO A 12 8.97 -5.84 -11.71
C PRO A 12 9.82 -7.01 -11.19
N ASP A 13 10.94 -7.29 -11.86
CA ASP A 13 11.83 -8.41 -11.53
C ASP A 13 12.96 -8.02 -10.56
N ASP A 14 13.25 -6.72 -10.42
CA ASP A 14 14.39 -6.21 -9.66
C ASP A 14 13.97 -5.03 -8.77
N PRO A 15 13.55 -5.30 -7.51
CA PRO A 15 13.19 -4.25 -6.56
C PRO A 15 14.43 -3.51 -6.06
N CYS A 16 14.38 -2.18 -5.97
CA CYS A 16 15.54 -1.34 -5.64
C CYS A 16 16.10 -1.47 -4.20
N GLY A 17 15.64 -2.43 -3.40
CA GLY A 17 16.10 -2.70 -2.03
C GLY A 17 15.75 -1.66 -0.96
N ASN A 18 15.11 -0.56 -1.35
CA ASN A 18 14.81 0.58 -0.48
C ASN A 18 13.34 0.60 -0.01
N GLY A 19 13.00 1.58 0.83
CA GLY A 19 11.66 1.75 1.39
C GLY A 19 10.74 2.46 0.41
N HIS A 20 9.44 2.17 0.51
CA HIS A 20 8.42 2.75 -0.35
C HIS A 20 7.21 3.18 0.47
N VAL A 21 6.67 4.35 0.16
CA VAL A 21 5.33 4.75 0.56
C VAL A 21 4.36 4.52 -0.59
N TYR A 22 3.10 4.20 -0.28
CA TYR A 22 2.06 3.98 -1.28
C TYR A 22 0.71 4.44 -0.78
N VAL A 23 -0.18 4.72 -1.74
CA VAL A 23 -1.55 5.16 -1.47
C VAL A 23 -2.53 4.23 -2.17
N VAL A 24 -3.44 3.67 -1.38
CA VAL A 24 -4.57 2.86 -1.85
C VAL A 24 -5.85 3.64 -1.59
N GLN A 25 -6.68 3.79 -2.61
CA GLN A 25 -8.06 4.21 -2.40
C GLN A 25 -8.90 3.01 -1.95
N LEU A 26 -9.63 3.21 -0.86
CA LEU A 26 -10.57 2.25 -0.32
C LEU A 26 -11.98 2.62 -0.76
N LYS A 27 -12.85 1.61 -0.84
CA LYS A 27 -14.29 1.81 -0.92
C LYS A 27 -14.74 2.48 0.38
N SER A 28 -15.60 3.49 0.24
CA SER A 28 -16.21 4.19 1.36
C SER A 28 -17.58 4.65 0.92
N ASP A 29 -18.55 4.55 1.84
CA ASP A 29 -19.91 5.04 1.64
C ASP A 29 -20.02 6.55 1.96
N SER A 30 -18.94 7.17 2.43
CA SER A 30 -18.93 8.59 2.77
C SER A 30 -18.94 9.45 1.50
N LYS A 31 -20.02 10.23 1.34
CA LYS A 31 -20.17 11.25 0.29
C LYS A 31 -19.50 12.58 0.64
N ILE A 32 -18.95 12.71 1.86
CA ILE A 32 -18.53 14.00 2.44
C ILE A 32 -17.07 14.35 2.12
N SER A 33 -16.21 13.36 1.81
CA SER A 33 -14.81 13.60 1.43
C SER A 33 -14.51 13.19 -0.01
N LYS A 34 -13.38 13.66 -0.55
CA LYS A 34 -12.88 13.25 -1.89
C LYS A 34 -12.73 11.72 -2.03
N GLY A 35 -12.69 11.02 -0.90
CA GLY A 35 -12.65 9.58 -0.78
C GLY A 35 -11.83 9.15 0.44
N PHE A 36 -11.84 7.84 0.71
CA PHE A 36 -11.06 7.25 1.79
C PHE A 36 -9.77 6.64 1.24
N LEU A 37 -8.64 7.08 1.79
CA LEU A 37 -7.31 6.61 1.43
C LEU A 37 -6.68 5.83 2.58
N TYR A 38 -5.96 4.79 2.23
CA TYR A 38 -4.98 4.15 3.08
C TYR A 38 -3.59 4.55 2.59
N VAL A 39 -2.78 5.09 3.49
CA VAL A 39 -1.35 5.35 3.28
C VAL A 39 -0.57 4.29 4.03
N GLY A 40 0.31 3.61 3.31
CA GLY A 40 1.17 2.59 3.89
C GLY A 40 2.62 2.75 3.47
N LYS A 41 3.50 2.13 4.24
CA LYS A 41 4.91 1.92 3.91
C LYS A 41 5.27 0.44 3.75
N THR A 42 6.38 0.17 3.07
CA THR A 42 6.95 -1.18 2.93
C THR A 42 8.45 -1.11 2.65
N GLY A 43 9.20 -2.12 3.10
CA GLY A 43 10.60 -2.34 2.72
C GLY A 43 10.78 -3.18 1.45
N LYS A 44 9.68 -3.62 0.82
CA LYS A 44 9.60 -4.32 -0.47
C LYS A 44 9.16 -3.37 -1.57
N SER A 45 9.07 -3.82 -2.82
CA SER A 45 8.27 -3.07 -3.80
C SER A 45 6.79 -3.02 -3.38
N VAL A 46 6.05 -2.04 -3.89
CA VAL A 46 4.63 -1.86 -3.54
C VAL A 46 3.79 -3.00 -4.11
N GLU A 47 4.15 -3.49 -5.30
CA GLU A 47 3.56 -4.64 -5.97
C GLU A 47 3.76 -5.91 -5.13
N GLN A 48 5.00 -6.19 -4.69
CA GLN A 48 5.30 -7.33 -3.83
C GLN A 48 4.50 -7.25 -2.51
N ARG A 49 4.42 -6.05 -1.91
CA ARG A 49 3.63 -5.84 -0.69
C ARG A 49 2.14 -6.10 -0.93
N PHE A 50 1.62 -5.70 -2.08
CA PHE A 50 0.23 -5.92 -2.45
C PHE A 50 -0.05 -7.41 -2.69
N HIS A 51 0.83 -8.11 -3.43
CA HIS A 51 0.74 -9.56 -3.61
C HIS A 51 0.76 -10.29 -2.28
N ASP A 52 1.67 -9.92 -1.36
CA ASP A 52 1.73 -10.54 -0.04
C ASP A 52 0.42 -10.40 0.76
N ASN A 53 -0.32 -9.30 0.60
CA ASN A 53 -1.62 -9.12 1.24
C ASN A 53 -2.68 -10.08 0.69
N LEU A 54 -2.46 -10.61 -0.52
CA LEU A 54 -3.31 -11.60 -1.20
C LEU A 54 -2.72 -13.02 -1.15
N THR A 55 -1.59 -13.21 -0.46
CA THR A 55 -0.93 -14.51 -0.31
C THR A 55 -1.49 -15.27 0.90
N ARG A 56 -1.78 -16.54 0.70
CA ARG A 56 -2.14 -17.52 1.73
C ARG A 56 -0.88 -18.02 2.44
N LYS A 57 -1.00 -18.61 3.64
CA LYS A 57 0.13 -19.24 4.35
C LYS A 57 0.78 -20.38 3.56
N THR A 58 0.01 -20.99 2.65
CA THR A 58 0.48 -22.02 1.72
C THR A 58 1.37 -21.46 0.60
N GLY A 59 1.46 -20.14 0.45
CA GLY A 59 2.17 -19.47 -0.65
C GLY A 59 1.29 -19.16 -1.86
N GLU A 60 0.06 -19.69 -1.91
CA GLU A 60 -0.91 -19.39 -2.97
C GLU A 60 -1.28 -17.90 -2.99
N ILE A 61 -1.23 -17.27 -4.17
CA ILE A 61 -1.66 -15.89 -4.37
C ILE A 61 -3.03 -15.91 -5.05
N VAL A 62 -4.02 -15.30 -4.41
CA VAL A 62 -5.40 -15.25 -4.95
C VAL A 62 -5.74 -13.87 -5.50
N THR A 63 -6.79 -13.79 -6.30
CA THR A 63 -7.32 -12.51 -6.77
C THR A 63 -8.03 -11.75 -5.64
N LEU A 64 -8.24 -10.44 -5.82
CA LEU A 64 -9.03 -9.63 -4.88
C LEU A 64 -10.48 -10.15 -4.70
N ASN A 65 -11.09 -10.67 -5.76
CA ASN A 65 -12.45 -11.18 -5.70
C ASN A 65 -12.54 -12.48 -4.93
N GLU A 66 -11.53 -13.33 -5.04
CA GLU A 66 -11.39 -14.53 -4.21
C GLU A 66 -11.09 -14.17 -2.76
N ALA A 67 -10.17 -13.22 -2.52
CA ALA A 67 -9.87 -12.76 -1.17
C ALA A 67 -11.10 -12.22 -0.44
N LYS A 68 -11.98 -11.50 -1.15
CA LYS A 68 -13.27 -11.03 -0.61
C LYS A 68 -14.25 -12.16 -0.30
N ARG A 69 -14.29 -13.21 -1.15
CA ARG A 69 -15.15 -14.38 -0.95
C ARG A 69 -14.67 -15.26 0.21
N ILE A 70 -13.37 -15.46 0.33
CA ILE A 70 -12.75 -16.24 1.42
C ILE A 70 -12.93 -15.54 2.76
N GLY A 71 -12.78 -14.21 2.80
CA GLY A 71 -12.84 -13.45 4.04
C GLY A 71 -11.62 -13.69 4.94
N GLU A 72 -11.77 -13.42 6.24
CA GLU A 72 -10.66 -13.44 7.21
C GLU A 72 -10.61 -14.74 8.04
N ASP A 73 -10.09 -15.80 7.43
CA ASP A 73 -10.04 -17.17 7.98
C ASP A 73 -8.74 -17.51 8.76
N LYS A 74 -7.89 -16.52 9.03
CA LYS A 74 -6.57 -16.66 9.68
C LYS A 74 -5.53 -17.46 8.89
N MET A 75 -5.81 -17.82 7.64
CA MET A 75 -4.89 -18.54 6.74
C MET A 75 -4.15 -17.61 5.77
N TRP A 76 -4.29 -16.29 5.93
CA TRP A 76 -3.50 -15.29 5.20
C TRP A 76 -2.06 -15.21 5.71
N LYS A 77 -1.11 -14.96 4.78
CA LYS A 77 0.29 -14.65 5.09
C LYS A 77 0.40 -13.46 6.04
N TYR A 78 -0.39 -12.42 5.78
CA TYR A 78 -0.51 -11.26 6.66
C TYR A 78 -1.91 -11.13 7.26
N ASN A 79 -1.97 -11.13 8.59
CA ASN A 79 -3.19 -11.03 9.39
C ASN A 79 -3.32 -9.67 10.12
N THR A 80 -2.63 -8.62 9.64
CA THR A 80 -2.67 -7.28 10.23
C THR A 80 -3.96 -6.56 9.87
N GLY A 81 -4.42 -5.62 10.70
CA GLY A 81 -5.64 -4.84 10.44
C GLY A 81 -5.62 -4.13 9.07
N SER A 82 -4.47 -3.60 8.66
CA SER A 82 -4.29 -2.97 7.35
C SER A 82 -4.39 -3.96 6.18
N ALA A 83 -3.86 -5.17 6.32
CA ALA A 83 -3.99 -6.21 5.29
C ALA A 83 -5.45 -6.64 5.12
N LYS A 84 -6.19 -6.82 6.23
CA LYS A 84 -7.63 -7.11 6.23
C LYS A 84 -8.44 -6.01 5.54
N LEU A 85 -8.12 -4.76 5.85
CA LEU A 85 -8.77 -3.60 5.25
C LEU A 85 -8.55 -3.52 3.74
N ILE A 86 -7.32 -3.78 3.28
CA ILE A 86 -7.02 -3.81 1.84
C ILE A 86 -7.81 -4.94 1.17
N ARG A 87 -7.79 -6.16 1.69
CA ARG A 87 -8.54 -7.28 1.09
C ARG A 87 -10.05 -6.99 0.96
N SER A 88 -10.67 -6.44 2.00
CA SER A 88 -12.11 -6.17 2.00
C SER A 88 -12.50 -4.94 1.15
N SER A 89 -11.69 -3.88 1.20
CA SER A 89 -12.12 -2.54 0.77
C SER A 89 -11.30 -1.95 -0.36
N TYR A 90 -10.29 -2.64 -0.90
CA TYR A 90 -9.49 -2.11 -2.01
C TYR A 90 -10.35 -1.71 -3.21
N LYS A 91 -10.10 -0.48 -3.70
CA LYS A 91 -10.64 0.06 -4.96
C LYS A 91 -9.55 0.14 -6.03
N LYS A 92 -8.46 0.88 -5.75
CA LYS A 92 -7.30 1.02 -6.64
C LYS A 92 -6.10 1.63 -5.93
N HIS A 93 -4.89 1.40 -6.42
CA HIS A 93 -3.74 2.26 -6.12
C HIS A 93 -3.94 3.66 -6.73
N ARG A 94 -3.31 4.68 -6.14
CA ARG A 94 -3.41 6.08 -6.56
C ARG A 94 -2.06 6.75 -6.86
N PRO A 95 -1.25 6.21 -7.80
CA PRO A 95 0.05 6.80 -8.14
C PRO A 95 -0.08 8.24 -8.64
N ASP A 96 -1.26 8.62 -9.16
CA ASP A 96 -1.64 9.99 -9.52
C ASP A 96 -1.64 10.98 -8.35
N LEU A 97 -1.63 10.50 -7.10
CA LEU A 97 -1.42 11.33 -5.91
C LEU A 97 0.07 11.60 -5.63
N GLU A 98 0.93 11.33 -6.60
CA GLU A 98 2.34 11.72 -6.71
C GLU A 98 3.28 11.13 -5.65
N TYR A 99 2.86 10.09 -4.93
CA TYR A 99 3.75 9.39 -3.99
C TYR A 99 4.92 8.69 -4.71
N TYR A 100 4.77 8.37 -6.00
CA TYR A 100 5.84 7.77 -6.80
C TYR A 100 7.10 8.64 -6.81
N LYS A 101 6.96 9.98 -6.76
CA LYS A 101 8.06 10.95 -6.71
C LYS A 101 8.82 10.91 -5.38
N ARG A 102 8.19 10.38 -4.32
CA ARG A 102 8.79 10.23 -2.98
C ARG A 102 9.58 8.93 -2.84
N ASN A 103 9.47 8.04 -3.81
CA ASN A 103 10.10 6.74 -3.80
C ASN A 103 11.36 6.70 -4.70
N PRO A 104 12.38 5.92 -4.34
CA PRO A 104 12.48 5.15 -3.10
C PRO A 104 13.04 5.98 -1.93
N ILE A 105 12.77 5.53 -0.72
CA ILE A 105 13.28 6.11 0.52
C ILE A 105 14.46 5.26 0.99
N ILE A 106 15.64 5.88 1.04
CA ILE A 106 16.86 5.19 1.50
C ILE A 106 16.65 4.71 2.94
N ARG A 107 16.79 3.40 3.14
CA ARG A 107 16.63 2.77 4.45
C ARG A 107 17.96 2.71 5.18
N TYR A 108 17.90 2.99 6.47
CA TYR A 108 18.92 2.68 7.46
C TYR A 108 18.26 1.86 8.57
N ASP A 109 19.05 1.37 9.52
CA ASP A 109 18.70 0.29 10.45
C ASP A 109 17.44 0.50 11.31
N ASN A 110 16.87 1.72 11.36
CA ASN A 110 15.71 2.05 12.19
C ASN A 110 14.47 2.58 11.42
N ASP A 111 14.48 2.58 10.08
CA ASP A 111 13.34 3.01 9.24
C ASP A 111 12.77 4.41 9.58
N VAL A 112 13.50 5.27 10.30
CA VAL A 112 13.02 6.59 10.74
C VAL A 112 12.56 7.45 9.56
N ARG A 113 13.32 7.45 8.45
CA ARG A 113 12.97 8.19 7.23
C ARG A 113 11.72 7.63 6.56
N LEU A 114 11.55 6.32 6.55
CA LEU A 114 10.39 5.66 5.96
C LEU A 114 9.12 5.96 6.77
N ASN A 115 9.23 5.96 8.10
CA ASN A 115 8.16 6.35 9.01
C ASN A 115 7.76 7.82 8.82
N ALA A 116 8.75 8.72 8.78
CA ALA A 116 8.51 10.15 8.55
C ALA A 116 7.86 10.41 7.18
N ALA A 117 8.31 9.72 6.13
CA ALA A 117 7.74 9.85 4.79
C ALA A 117 6.27 9.42 4.73
N GLU A 118 5.90 8.34 5.42
CA GLU A 118 4.52 7.88 5.53
C GLU A 118 3.63 8.91 6.24
N VAL A 119 4.10 9.47 7.36
CA VAL A 119 3.40 10.50 8.13
C VAL A 119 3.20 11.76 7.29
N ASN A 120 4.27 12.27 6.67
CA ASN A 120 4.19 13.47 5.84
C ASN A 120 3.24 13.28 4.66
N LEU A 121 3.26 12.12 4.00
CA LEU A 121 2.33 11.83 2.91
C LEU A 121 0.87 11.79 3.40
N ALA A 122 0.61 11.18 4.56
CA ALA A 122 -0.73 11.14 5.14
C ALA A 122 -1.25 12.54 5.48
N GLU A 123 -0.43 13.38 6.11
CA GLU A 123 -0.77 14.76 6.44
C GLU A 123 -1.02 15.61 5.20
N ASP A 124 -0.18 15.52 4.17
CA ASP A 124 -0.37 16.25 2.91
C ASP A 124 -1.70 15.88 2.24
N LEU A 125 -2.07 14.59 2.27
CA LEU A 125 -3.34 14.13 1.72
C LEU A 125 -4.54 14.60 2.54
N ARG A 126 -4.44 14.63 3.89
CA ARG A 126 -5.46 15.21 4.77
C ARG A 126 -5.69 16.69 4.46
N LYS A 127 -4.62 17.48 4.34
CA LYS A 127 -4.68 18.90 3.95
C LYS A 127 -5.32 19.12 2.59
N ARG A 128 -5.20 18.16 1.67
CA ARG A 128 -5.84 18.17 0.34
C ARG A 128 -7.32 17.75 0.37
N GLY A 129 -7.89 17.46 1.53
CA GLY A 129 -9.30 17.13 1.73
C GLY A 129 -9.66 15.64 1.62
N TRP A 130 -8.67 14.75 1.74
CA TRP A 130 -8.91 13.30 1.79
C TRP A 130 -9.10 12.83 3.23
N THR A 131 -9.96 11.83 3.42
CA THR A 131 -9.97 11.07 4.68
C THR A 131 -8.89 10.01 4.60
N VAL A 132 -7.92 10.03 5.53
CA VAL A 132 -6.72 9.17 5.45
C VAL A 132 -6.56 8.30 6.69
N ARG A 133 -6.48 6.99 6.48
CA ARG A 133 -5.99 6.00 7.46
C ARG A 133 -4.52 5.68 7.19
N GLN A 134 -3.75 5.61 8.26
CA GLN A 134 -2.33 5.27 8.24
C GLN A 134 -2.11 3.86 8.82
N ALA A 135 -1.03 3.19 8.40
CA ALA A 135 -0.62 1.87 8.85
C ALA A 135 -0.20 1.80 10.32
#